data_AF-A0A7C1LXD3-F1
#
_entry.id   AF-A0A7C1LXD3-F1
#
_cell.length_a   1.000
_cell.length_b   1.000
_cell.length_c   1.000
_cell.angle_alpha   90.00
_cell.angle_beta   90.00
_cell.angle_gamma   90.00
#
_symmetry.space_group_name_H-M   'P 1'
#
loop_
_entity.id
_entity.type
_entity.pdbx_description
1 polymer ?
#
loop_
_entity_poly.entity_id
_entity_poly.type
_entity_poly.pdbx_seq_one_letter_code
_entity_poly.pdbx_strand_id
1 'polypeptide(L)'
;MKKLMLMMFVMVLLVGTISAAEWDNKLIYSNNDLKVELKNWFGLGINYGSAELKSHPSINYVKQVGAGKQVVMWYDFNFTEIYFNGLGDIELINVRKGELVERNWKYVYFKEGTCKDIETVNGTINKCSNGEWLDYNLRDIPKGNLRIGVEVEVRLKDHLDIIWAIAGKKIDKHAQIIQVEAHGVSFISSGSSSDRIGARIKIVSPNTSSINIITITKASTVAVSEAYVLNDTDGSILANASFSGDNATFNFELFNDT
;
A
#
# COMPACT_ATOMS: atom_id res chain seq x y z
N MET A 1 -63.11 -4.17 -25.06
CA MET A 1 -62.74 -3.59 -23.74
C MET A 1 -61.74 -4.44 -22.96
N LYS A 2 -61.95 -5.76 -22.78
CA LYS A 2 -61.01 -6.65 -22.03
C LYS A 2 -59.55 -6.63 -22.54
N LYS A 3 -59.32 -6.50 -23.86
CA LYS A 3 -57.97 -6.43 -24.47
C LYS A 3 -57.21 -5.13 -24.15
N LEU A 4 -57.92 -4.03 -23.92
CA LEU A 4 -57.32 -2.72 -23.67
C LEU A 4 -56.85 -2.58 -22.21
N MET A 5 -57.58 -3.22 -21.29
CA MET A 5 -57.21 -3.31 -19.87
C MET A 5 -55.96 -4.19 -19.65
N LEU A 6 -55.80 -5.27 -20.44
CA LEU A 6 -54.60 -6.11 -20.42
C LEU A 6 -53.35 -5.35 -20.90
N MET A 7 -53.48 -4.55 -21.96
CA MET A 7 -52.36 -3.77 -22.50
C MET A 7 -51.89 -2.67 -21.53
N MET A 8 -52.83 -2.02 -20.84
CA MET A 8 -52.50 -1.03 -19.82
C MET A 8 -51.82 -1.65 -18.60
N PHE A 9 -52.22 -2.87 -18.21
CA PHE A 9 -51.55 -3.62 -17.14
C PHE A 9 -50.12 -4.04 -17.50
N VAL A 10 -49.87 -4.45 -18.75
CA VAL A 10 -48.52 -4.78 -19.25
C VAL A 10 -47.61 -3.55 -19.31
N MET A 11 -48.14 -2.38 -19.69
CA MET A 11 -47.40 -1.11 -19.66
C MET A 11 -46.96 -0.71 -18.24
N VAL A 12 -47.82 -0.90 -17.23
CA VAL A 12 -47.47 -0.62 -15.82
C VAL A 12 -46.42 -1.60 -15.29
N LEU A 13 -46.49 -2.88 -15.66
CA LEU A 13 -45.45 -3.86 -15.33
C LEU A 13 -44.11 -3.54 -16.01
N LEU A 14 -44.13 -3.05 -17.25
CA LEU A 14 -42.92 -2.63 -17.96
C LEU A 14 -42.26 -1.42 -17.29
N VAL A 15 -43.01 -0.41 -16.87
CA VAL A 15 -42.45 0.76 -16.15
C VAL A 15 -41.83 0.35 -14.81
N GLY A 16 -42.40 -0.64 -14.12
CA GLY A 16 -41.83 -1.19 -12.88
C GLY A 16 -40.50 -1.95 -13.07
N THR A 17 -40.31 -2.63 -14.21
CA THR A 17 -39.06 -3.38 -14.48
C THR A 17 -37.84 -2.49 -14.75
N ILE A 18 -38.03 -1.25 -15.19
CA ILE A 18 -36.92 -0.32 -15.46
C ILE A 18 -36.37 0.26 -14.14
N SER A 19 -37.22 0.39 -13.12
CA SER A 19 -36.84 0.95 -11.81
C SER A 19 -36.18 -0.06 -10.86
N ALA A 20 -36.35 -1.37 -11.10
CA ALA A 20 -35.68 -2.44 -10.35
C ALA A 20 -34.47 -3.02 -11.10
N ALA A 21 -34.15 -2.49 -12.28
CA ALA A 21 -32.87 -2.73 -12.93
C ALA A 21 -31.79 -1.90 -12.21
N GLU A 22 -31.58 -2.16 -10.92
CA GLU A 22 -30.32 -1.86 -10.25
C GLU A 22 -29.24 -2.80 -10.83
N TRP A 23 -28.78 -2.43 -12.05
CA TRP A 23 -27.39 -2.42 -12.46
C TRP A 23 -26.52 -3.54 -11.86
N ASP A 24 -26.83 -4.79 -12.18
CA ASP A 24 -26.06 -5.92 -11.66
C ASP A 24 -24.75 -6.09 -12.46
N ASN A 25 -23.84 -5.11 -12.36
CA ASN A 25 -22.47 -5.26 -12.82
C ASN A 25 -21.85 -6.47 -12.10
N LYS A 26 -21.64 -7.56 -12.84
CA LYS A 26 -21.03 -8.77 -12.30
C LYS A 26 -19.53 -8.54 -12.18
N LEU A 27 -19.02 -8.62 -10.96
CA LEU A 27 -17.57 -8.66 -10.72
C LEU A 27 -17.06 -10.04 -11.15
N ILE A 28 -16.10 -10.04 -12.08
CA ILE A 28 -15.43 -11.28 -12.50
C ILE A 28 -13.99 -11.22 -12.00
N TYR A 29 -13.68 -12.11 -11.06
CA TYR A 29 -12.36 -12.23 -10.46
C TYR A 29 -11.43 -13.10 -11.31
N SER A 30 -10.17 -12.71 -11.38
CA SER A 30 -9.09 -13.42 -12.06
C SER A 30 -7.74 -13.10 -11.40
N ASN A 31 -6.66 -13.74 -11.83
CA ASN A 31 -5.32 -13.59 -11.24
C ASN A 31 -5.32 -13.82 -9.72
N ASN A 32 -5.82 -14.97 -9.25
CA ASN A 32 -5.95 -15.30 -7.82
C ASN A 32 -6.73 -14.23 -7.04
N ASP A 33 -7.85 -13.78 -7.61
CA ASP A 33 -8.74 -12.73 -7.08
C ASP A 33 -8.12 -11.33 -6.96
N LEU A 34 -6.91 -11.11 -7.47
CA LEU A 34 -6.29 -9.79 -7.46
C LEU A 34 -6.84 -8.87 -8.55
N LYS A 35 -7.36 -9.43 -9.65
CA LYS A 35 -7.89 -8.68 -10.78
C LYS A 35 -9.39 -8.83 -10.89
N VAL A 36 -10.10 -7.72 -10.97
CA VAL A 36 -11.54 -7.65 -11.20
C VAL A 36 -11.81 -7.05 -12.57
N GLU A 37 -12.58 -7.74 -13.39
CA GLU A 37 -13.16 -7.21 -14.63
C GLU A 37 -14.57 -6.68 -14.38
N LEU A 38 -14.87 -5.52 -14.95
CA LEU A 38 -16.14 -4.84 -14.83
C LEU A 38 -16.90 -4.96 -16.14
N LYS A 39 -17.88 -5.88 -16.18
CA LYS A 39 -18.72 -6.12 -17.35
C LYS A 39 -20.17 -5.72 -17.07
N ASN A 40 -20.79 -5.06 -18.03
CA ASN A 40 -22.24 -4.81 -17.97
C ASN A 40 -23.00 -6.13 -18.18
N TRP A 41 -23.90 -6.46 -17.26
CA TRP A 41 -24.76 -7.64 -17.36
C TRP A 41 -25.98 -7.43 -18.26
N PHE A 42 -26.35 -6.18 -18.57
CA PHE A 42 -27.53 -5.86 -19.38
C PHE A 42 -27.28 -6.04 -20.89
N GLY A 43 -27.03 -7.29 -21.30
CA GLY A 43 -27.37 -7.80 -22.63
C GLY A 43 -26.35 -7.67 -23.76
N LEU A 44 -25.21 -7.00 -23.58
CA LEU A 44 -24.19 -6.87 -24.65
C LEU A 44 -22.74 -7.23 -24.26
N GLY A 45 -22.47 -7.57 -22.99
CA GLY A 45 -21.14 -8.03 -22.56
C GLY A 45 -20.01 -7.00 -22.73
N ILE A 46 -20.35 -5.70 -22.76
CA ILE A 46 -19.37 -4.62 -22.91
C ILE A 46 -18.46 -4.61 -21.67
N ASN A 47 -17.15 -4.67 -21.92
CA ASN A 47 -16.11 -4.59 -20.90
C ASN A 47 -15.72 -3.12 -20.70
N TYR A 48 -16.06 -2.57 -19.54
CA TYR A 48 -15.71 -1.18 -19.17
C TYR A 48 -14.24 -1.04 -18.79
N GLY A 49 -13.66 -2.12 -18.27
CA GLY A 49 -12.28 -2.12 -17.83
C GLY A 49 -12.00 -3.16 -16.75
N SER A 50 -10.84 -3.00 -16.14
CA SER A 50 -10.41 -3.83 -15.03
C SER A 50 -9.68 -3.01 -13.98
N ALA A 51 -9.70 -3.51 -12.75
CA ALA A 51 -8.90 -3.03 -11.64
C ALA A 51 -8.11 -4.21 -11.08
N GLU A 52 -6.79 -4.07 -10.96
CA GLU A 52 -5.92 -5.12 -10.43
C GLU A 52 -5.15 -4.63 -9.20
N LEU A 53 -5.32 -5.30 -8.06
CA LEU A 53 -4.62 -5.02 -6.82
C LEU A 53 -3.13 -5.30 -6.98
N LYS A 54 -2.29 -4.26 -6.94
CA LYS A 54 -0.83 -4.38 -7.07
C LYS A 54 -0.08 -4.18 -5.76
N SER A 55 -0.74 -3.60 -4.77
CA SER A 55 -0.15 -3.38 -3.44
C SER A 55 0.09 -4.66 -2.64
N HIS A 56 -0.58 -5.76 -3.00
CA HIS A 56 -0.52 -7.05 -2.31
C HIS A 56 -0.22 -8.16 -3.33
N PRO A 57 0.69 -9.11 -3.02
CA PRO A 57 1.02 -10.24 -3.88
C PRO A 57 -0.06 -11.33 -3.90
N SER A 58 -0.98 -11.32 -2.94
CA SER A 58 -2.14 -12.22 -2.88
C SER A 58 -3.21 -11.60 -1.99
N ILE A 59 -4.45 -12.10 -2.08
CA ILE A 59 -5.54 -11.55 -1.27
C ILE A 59 -5.45 -11.86 0.23
N ASN A 60 -4.73 -12.93 0.60
CA ASN A 60 -4.50 -13.30 2.00
C ASN A 60 -3.22 -12.68 2.56
N TYR A 61 -2.52 -11.86 1.78
CA TYR A 61 -1.32 -11.19 2.24
C TYR A 61 -1.68 -10.05 3.20
N VAL A 62 -0.96 -9.98 4.32
CA VAL A 62 -1.05 -8.85 5.25
C VAL A 62 0.19 -7.98 5.06
N LYS A 63 0.01 -6.79 4.50
CA LYS A 63 1.11 -5.87 4.23
C LYS A 63 1.58 -5.19 5.52
N GLN A 64 2.87 -5.28 5.79
CA GLN A 64 3.49 -4.57 6.90
C GLN A 64 3.75 -3.11 6.51
N VAL A 65 3.36 -2.18 7.37
CA VAL A 65 3.48 -0.74 7.16
C VAL A 65 3.97 -0.03 8.43
N GLY A 66 4.63 1.12 8.28
CA GLY A 66 4.99 1.97 9.41
C GLY A 66 3.77 2.71 9.98
N ALA A 67 3.94 3.46 11.06
CA ALA A 67 2.93 4.44 11.48
C ALA A 67 3.05 5.72 10.63
N GLY A 68 1.97 6.49 10.52
CA GLY A 68 1.91 7.74 9.76
C GLY A 68 1.11 7.65 8.45
N LYS A 69 1.04 8.78 7.75
CA LYS A 69 0.32 8.92 6.47
C LYS A 69 1.10 8.24 5.36
N GLN A 70 0.50 7.26 4.70
CA GLN A 70 1.13 6.55 3.60
C GLN A 70 0.12 5.86 2.70
N VAL A 71 0.55 5.52 1.48
CA VAL A 71 -0.24 4.75 0.52
C VAL A 71 -0.19 3.27 0.87
N VAL A 72 -1.30 2.75 1.39
CA VAL A 72 -1.37 1.40 1.93
C VAL A 72 -1.88 0.39 0.93
N MET A 73 -2.77 0.82 0.03
CA MET A 73 -3.42 0.00 -0.99
C MET A 73 -3.42 0.75 -2.32
N TRP A 74 -3.21 0.05 -3.43
CA TRP A 74 -3.37 0.60 -4.78
C TRP A 74 -3.73 -0.48 -5.80
N TYR A 75 -4.48 -0.03 -6.81
CA TYR A 75 -4.90 -0.80 -7.97
C TYR A 75 -4.36 -0.17 -9.25
N ASP A 76 -4.06 -1.02 -10.22
CA ASP A 76 -3.87 -0.63 -11.62
C ASP A 76 -5.22 -0.72 -12.33
N PHE A 77 -5.75 0.43 -12.74
CA PHE A 77 -6.97 0.54 -13.52
C PHE A 77 -6.63 0.54 -15.00
N ASN A 78 -7.41 -0.16 -15.82
CA ASN A 78 -7.35 -0.12 -17.27
C ASN A 78 -8.77 -0.08 -17.82
N PHE A 79 -9.23 1.11 -18.22
CA PHE A 79 -10.60 1.35 -18.68
C PHE A 79 -10.64 1.79 -20.14
N THR A 80 -11.64 1.31 -20.87
CA THR A 80 -11.83 1.59 -22.30
C THR A 80 -12.41 3.00 -22.53
N GLU A 81 -13.14 3.51 -21.55
CA GLU A 81 -13.82 4.80 -21.52
C GLU A 81 -13.84 5.37 -20.09
N ILE A 82 -14.21 6.64 -19.95
CA ILE A 82 -14.32 7.27 -18.62
C ILE A 82 -15.49 6.61 -17.87
N TYR A 83 -15.25 6.15 -16.65
CA TYR A 83 -16.29 5.63 -15.77
C TYR A 83 -16.62 6.67 -14.70
N PHE A 84 -17.73 7.39 -14.90
CA PHE A 84 -18.17 8.45 -13.99
C PHE A 84 -18.55 7.89 -12.62
N ASN A 85 -18.11 8.55 -11.55
CA ASN A 85 -18.32 8.13 -10.16
C ASN A 85 -17.92 6.67 -9.89
N GLY A 86 -16.86 6.20 -10.56
CA GLY A 86 -16.37 4.83 -10.43
C GLY A 86 -15.64 4.54 -9.12
N LEU A 87 -15.11 5.54 -8.44
CA LEU A 87 -14.44 5.37 -7.15
C LEU A 87 -15.44 5.60 -6.01
N GLY A 88 -15.93 4.50 -5.43
CA GLY A 88 -16.84 4.51 -4.27
C GLY A 88 -16.11 4.86 -2.98
N ASP A 89 -16.70 4.57 -1.82
CA ASP A 89 -16.05 4.87 -0.53
C ASP A 89 -15.09 3.76 -0.07
N ILE A 90 -14.22 4.13 0.88
CA ILE A 90 -13.32 3.22 1.59
C ILE A 90 -13.88 2.93 2.97
N GLU A 91 -13.97 1.65 3.30
CA GLU A 91 -14.27 1.18 4.65
C GLU A 91 -13.01 0.57 5.26
N LEU A 92 -12.71 0.95 6.50
CA LEU A 92 -11.57 0.44 7.26
C LEU A 92 -12.13 -0.37 8.42
N ILE A 93 -11.81 -1.65 8.49
CA ILE A 93 -12.25 -2.53 9.57
C ILE A 93 -11.05 -2.88 10.44
N ASN A 94 -11.16 -2.70 11.75
CA ASN A 94 -10.15 -3.22 12.66
C ASN A 94 -10.29 -4.74 12.72
N VAL A 95 -9.32 -5.49 12.18
CA VAL A 95 -9.38 -6.96 12.10
C VAL A 95 -9.49 -7.60 13.48
N ARG A 96 -8.88 -6.99 14.51
CA ARG A 96 -8.89 -7.55 15.87
C ARG A 96 -10.23 -7.39 16.57
N LYS A 97 -10.99 -6.35 16.24
CA LYS A 97 -12.29 -6.03 16.87
C LYS A 97 -13.49 -6.36 15.99
N GLY A 98 -13.30 -6.47 14.67
CA GLY A 98 -14.38 -6.56 13.69
C GLY A 98 -15.20 -5.28 13.54
N GLU A 99 -14.67 -4.13 14.00
CA GLU A 99 -15.38 -2.85 14.03
C GLU A 99 -14.91 -1.92 12.92
N LEU A 100 -15.83 -1.13 12.35
CA LEU A 100 -15.49 -0.01 11.47
C LEU A 100 -14.65 1.03 12.23
N VAL A 101 -13.63 1.55 11.56
CA VAL A 101 -12.72 2.56 12.09
C VAL A 101 -12.80 3.79 11.22
N GLU A 102 -13.19 4.91 11.82
CA GLU A 102 -13.14 6.20 11.14
C GLU A 102 -11.70 6.73 11.11
N ARG A 103 -11.19 6.98 9.90
CA ARG A 103 -9.90 7.63 9.64
C ARG A 103 -10.03 8.58 8.46
N ASN A 104 -9.19 9.60 8.46
CA ASN A 104 -8.97 10.40 7.28
C ASN A 104 -8.23 9.55 6.25
N TRP A 105 -8.78 9.51 5.04
CA TRP A 105 -8.17 8.89 3.87
C TRP A 105 -8.37 9.79 2.66
N LYS A 106 -7.53 9.62 1.64
CA LYS A 106 -7.71 10.27 0.34
C LYS A 106 -7.25 9.36 -0.79
N TYR A 107 -7.79 9.62 -1.98
CA TYR A 107 -7.28 9.03 -3.20
C TYR A 107 -6.02 9.75 -3.65
N VAL A 108 -5.08 8.96 -4.15
CA VAL A 108 -3.86 9.44 -4.79
C VAL A 108 -3.66 8.70 -6.10
N TYR A 109 -3.01 9.30 -7.08
CA TYR A 109 -2.62 8.63 -8.31
C TYR A 109 -1.10 8.65 -8.47
N PHE A 110 -0.56 7.60 -9.08
CA PHE A 110 0.87 7.51 -9.33
C PHE A 110 1.20 8.17 -10.66
N LYS A 111 2.06 9.19 -10.62
CA LYS A 111 2.63 9.82 -11.80
C LYS A 111 4.00 9.21 -12.04
N GLU A 112 4.16 8.55 -13.18
CA GLU A 112 5.46 8.00 -13.56
C GLU A 112 6.50 9.11 -13.70
N GLY A 113 7.72 8.79 -13.28
CA GLY A 113 8.84 9.70 -13.43
C GLY A 113 9.24 9.86 -14.90
N THR A 114 9.90 10.97 -15.21
CA THR A 114 10.43 11.21 -16.56
C THR A 114 11.93 11.00 -16.55
N CYS A 115 12.44 10.32 -17.56
CA CYS A 115 13.87 10.24 -17.83
C CYS A 115 14.26 11.36 -18.77
N LYS A 116 15.33 12.08 -18.43
CA LYS A 116 15.91 13.12 -19.26
C LYS A 116 17.39 12.84 -19.44
N ASP A 117 17.81 12.89 -20.70
CA ASP A 117 19.22 12.87 -21.05
C ASP A 117 19.81 14.26 -20.78
N ILE A 118 20.89 14.30 -19.99
CA ILE A 118 21.60 15.52 -19.64
C ILE A 118 22.97 15.43 -20.30
N GLU A 119 23.25 16.34 -21.23
CA GLU A 119 24.59 16.49 -21.81
C GLU A 119 25.53 17.07 -20.75
N THR A 120 26.66 16.40 -20.54
CA THR A 120 27.74 16.85 -19.67
C THR A 120 29.04 16.89 -20.46
N VAL A 121 30.06 17.55 -19.90
CA VAL A 121 31.40 17.65 -20.53
C VAL A 121 32.02 16.26 -20.80
N ASN A 122 31.60 15.23 -20.06
CA ASN A 122 32.08 13.86 -20.19
C ASN A 122 31.10 12.93 -20.95
N GLY A 123 30.08 13.48 -21.62
CA GLY A 123 29.07 12.73 -22.38
C GLY A 123 27.65 12.86 -21.82
N THR A 124 26.74 12.02 -22.31
CA THR A 124 25.31 12.07 -21.95
C THR A 124 25.01 11.18 -20.75
N ILE A 125 24.41 11.74 -19.69
CA ILE A 125 23.93 10.99 -18.51
C ILE A 125 22.41 10.95 -18.55
N ASN A 126 21.83 9.75 -18.43
CA ASN A 126 20.39 9.59 -18.29
C ASN A 126 19.98 9.74 -16.82
N LYS A 127 19.20 10.79 -16.52
CA LYS A 127 18.66 11.04 -15.19
C LYS A 127 17.16 10.80 -15.19
N CYS A 128 16.73 9.76 -14.50
CA CYS A 128 15.32 9.47 -14.26
C CYS A 128 14.88 10.05 -12.92
N SER A 129 13.74 10.75 -12.90
CA SER A 129 13.02 10.98 -11.66
C SER A 129 12.31 9.70 -11.26
N ASN A 130 12.24 9.41 -9.96
CA ASN A 130 11.30 8.40 -9.48
C ASN A 130 9.88 8.92 -9.69
N GLY A 131 8.92 8.02 -9.90
CA GLY A 131 7.51 8.41 -9.89
C GLY A 131 7.08 8.88 -8.50
N GLU A 132 5.98 9.63 -8.46
CA GLU A 132 5.45 10.23 -7.25
C GLU A 132 3.94 10.00 -7.12
N TRP A 133 3.45 9.95 -5.89
CA TRP A 133 2.02 9.92 -5.59
C TRP A 133 1.51 11.35 -5.46
N LEU A 134 0.45 11.67 -6.19
CA LEU A 134 -0.19 12.98 -6.20
C LEU A 134 -1.66 12.84 -5.82
N ASP A 135 -2.24 13.89 -5.23
CA ASP A 135 -3.64 13.89 -4.82
C ASP A 135 -4.59 13.67 -5.99
N TYR A 136 -5.57 12.78 -5.80
CA TYR A 136 -6.59 12.46 -6.78
C TYR A 136 -7.98 12.85 -6.24
N ASN A 137 -8.39 14.09 -6.48
CA ASN A 137 -9.62 14.65 -5.91
C ASN A 137 -10.88 14.36 -6.74
N LEU A 138 -10.85 13.35 -7.60
CA LEU A 138 -11.95 12.96 -8.47
C LEU A 138 -12.54 11.62 -8.05
N ARG A 139 -13.82 11.42 -8.33
CA ARG A 139 -14.53 10.14 -8.17
C ARG A 139 -14.60 9.33 -9.47
N ASP A 140 -14.23 9.94 -10.59
CA ASP A 140 -14.26 9.30 -11.90
C ASP A 140 -13.03 8.41 -12.09
N ILE A 141 -13.16 7.35 -12.90
CA ILE A 141 -12.02 6.56 -13.36
C ILE A 141 -11.75 6.99 -14.81
N PRO A 142 -10.57 7.56 -15.13
CA PRO A 142 -10.30 8.04 -16.46
C PRO A 142 -10.07 6.86 -17.41
N LYS A 143 -10.24 7.15 -18.71
CA LYS A 143 -9.90 6.22 -19.77
C LYS A 143 -8.39 5.92 -19.75
N GLY A 144 -8.05 4.67 -20.03
CA GLY A 144 -6.67 4.19 -20.16
C GLY A 144 -6.12 3.58 -18.89
N ASN A 145 -4.80 3.50 -18.82
CA ASN A 145 -4.08 2.94 -17.68
C ASN A 145 -3.82 4.03 -16.63
N LEU A 146 -4.26 3.80 -15.41
CA LEU A 146 -3.96 4.67 -14.28
C LEU A 146 -3.79 3.85 -13.01
N ARG A 147 -2.75 4.14 -12.23
CA ARG A 147 -2.58 3.57 -10.90
C ARG A 147 -3.15 4.53 -9.87
N ILE A 148 -4.18 4.08 -9.14
CA ILE A 148 -4.82 4.86 -8.07
C ILE A 148 -4.63 4.10 -6.75
N GLY A 149 -4.22 4.84 -5.73
CA GLY A 149 -3.99 4.36 -4.38
C GLY A 149 -4.88 5.05 -3.36
N VAL A 150 -4.91 4.45 -2.18
CA VAL A 150 -5.55 4.98 -0.98
C VAL A 150 -4.45 5.32 0.01
N GLU A 151 -4.36 6.60 0.35
CA GLU A 151 -3.54 7.08 1.46
C GLU A 151 -4.40 7.13 2.73
N VAL A 152 -3.87 6.55 3.81
CA VAL A 152 -4.51 6.58 5.13
C VAL A 152 -3.47 6.90 6.20
N GLU A 153 -3.91 7.49 7.30
CA GLU A 153 -3.11 7.63 8.51
C GLU A 153 -3.12 6.33 9.32
N VAL A 154 -2.01 5.58 9.26
CA VAL A 154 -1.82 4.34 10.02
C VAL A 154 -1.35 4.68 11.43
N ARG A 155 -2.00 4.13 12.46
CA ARG A 155 -1.64 4.32 13.87
C ARG A 155 -0.89 3.12 14.43
N LEU A 156 -0.24 3.33 15.57
CA LEU A 156 0.44 2.26 16.30
C LEU A 156 -0.53 1.13 16.63
N LYS A 157 -0.07 -0.11 16.43
CA LYS A 157 -0.82 -1.36 16.65
C LYS A 157 -2.03 -1.55 15.74
N ASP A 158 -2.18 -0.77 14.68
CA ASP A 158 -3.24 -0.97 13.70
C ASP A 158 -3.10 -2.34 13.01
N HIS A 159 -4.25 -3.00 12.82
CA HIS A 159 -4.41 -4.15 11.93
C HIS A 159 -5.74 -3.93 11.23
N LEU A 160 -5.66 -3.40 10.01
CA LEU A 160 -6.80 -2.89 9.27
C LEU A 160 -7.07 -3.77 8.06
N ASP A 161 -8.35 -4.00 7.80
CA ASP A 161 -8.86 -4.54 6.56
C ASP A 161 -9.47 -3.40 5.76
N ILE A 162 -8.98 -3.19 4.54
CA ILE A 162 -9.36 -2.06 3.70
C ILE A 162 -10.25 -2.57 2.57
N ILE A 163 -11.48 -2.09 2.55
CA ILE A 163 -12.48 -2.42 1.54
C ILE A 163 -12.68 -1.20 0.66
N TRP A 164 -12.52 -1.40 -0.65
CA TRP A 164 -12.78 -0.36 -1.66
C TRP A 164 -14.03 -0.71 -2.45
N ALA A 165 -14.98 0.22 -2.54
CA ALA A 165 -16.02 0.15 -3.55
C ALA A 165 -15.51 0.69 -4.90
N ILE A 166 -15.55 -0.13 -5.95
CA ILE A 166 -15.16 0.22 -7.32
C ILE A 166 -16.35 -0.04 -8.25
N ALA A 167 -16.65 0.93 -9.10
CA ALA A 167 -17.79 0.95 -10.02
C ALA A 167 -19.14 0.66 -9.32
N GLY A 168 -19.32 1.20 -8.11
CA GLY A 168 -20.53 1.03 -7.31
C GLY A 168 -20.66 -0.34 -6.62
N LYS A 169 -19.65 -1.21 -6.70
CA LYS A 169 -19.63 -2.53 -6.06
C LYS A 169 -18.50 -2.60 -5.05
N LYS A 170 -18.80 -3.08 -3.84
CA LYS A 170 -17.76 -3.41 -2.85
C LYS A 170 -16.96 -4.60 -3.38
N ILE A 171 -15.63 -4.50 -3.36
CA ILE A 171 -14.79 -5.64 -3.69
C ILE A 171 -14.81 -6.58 -2.48
N ASP A 172 -15.37 -7.78 -2.64
CA ASP A 172 -15.52 -8.81 -1.58
C ASP A 172 -14.20 -9.31 -0.98
N LYS A 173 -13.08 -8.89 -1.58
CA LYS A 173 -11.73 -9.38 -1.38
C LYS A 173 -10.88 -8.20 -0.97
N HIS A 174 -10.59 -8.12 0.31
CA HIS A 174 -10.07 -6.93 0.96
C HIS A 174 -8.53 -6.91 0.99
N ALA A 175 -7.95 -5.74 1.28
CA ALA A 175 -6.52 -5.56 1.45
C ALA A 175 -6.19 -5.35 2.93
N GLN A 176 -5.47 -6.31 3.54
CA GLN A 176 -5.10 -6.22 4.94
C GLN A 176 -3.73 -5.60 5.14
N ILE A 177 -3.65 -4.68 6.10
CA ILE A 177 -2.39 -4.11 6.57
C ILE A 177 -2.21 -4.34 8.07
N ILE A 178 -0.96 -4.47 8.50
CA ILE A 178 -0.59 -4.47 9.90
C ILE A 178 0.52 -3.45 10.13
N GLN A 179 0.32 -2.57 11.11
CA GLN A 179 1.36 -1.68 11.54
C GLN A 179 2.41 -2.50 12.28
N VAL A 180 3.66 -2.36 11.85
CA VAL A 180 4.82 -2.89 12.55
C VAL A 180 5.65 -1.71 13.03
N GLU A 181 6.11 -1.78 14.28
CA GLU A 181 7.11 -0.82 14.75
C GLU A 181 8.37 -1.03 13.91
N ALA A 182 8.67 -0.04 13.08
CA ALA A 182 9.89 -0.02 12.30
C ALA A 182 11.04 0.33 13.25
N HIS A 183 11.67 -0.69 13.84
CA HIS A 183 12.95 -0.52 14.54
C HIS A 183 14.07 -0.58 13.49
N GLY A 184 14.33 0.55 12.83
CA GLY A 184 15.43 0.70 11.90
C GLY A 184 16.75 0.92 12.65
N VAL A 185 17.76 0.09 12.40
CA VAL A 185 19.13 0.30 12.86
C VAL A 185 19.99 0.66 11.66
N SER A 186 20.57 1.86 11.65
CA SER A 186 21.51 2.32 10.62
C SER A 186 22.94 2.37 11.17
N PHE A 187 23.92 1.89 10.40
CA PHE A 187 25.34 1.95 10.75
C PHE A 187 26.07 2.91 9.79
N ILE A 188 26.81 3.87 10.36
CA ILE A 188 27.74 4.71 9.62
C ILE A 188 29.16 4.28 10.01
N SER A 189 29.93 3.72 9.06
CA SER A 189 31.35 3.49 9.25
C SER A 189 32.15 4.64 8.64
N SER A 190 32.79 5.45 9.48
CA SER A 190 33.78 6.46 9.05
C SER A 190 35.18 5.84 9.05
N GLY A 191 35.52 5.11 7.98
CA GLY A 191 36.86 4.56 7.75
C GLY A 191 37.38 4.96 6.38
N SER A 192 38.50 5.70 6.34
CA SER A 192 39.17 6.10 5.11
C SER A 192 40.05 4.97 4.56
N SER A 193 39.45 3.95 3.93
CA SER A 193 40.08 3.12 2.86
C SER A 193 39.22 1.89 2.56
N SER A 194 38.73 1.80 1.31
CA SER A 194 38.29 0.65 0.49
C SER A 194 37.50 -0.55 1.03
N ASP A 195 37.45 -0.85 2.33
CA ASP A 195 36.78 -2.04 2.86
C ASP A 195 35.44 -1.67 3.52
N ARG A 196 34.38 -1.63 2.71
CA ARG A 196 33.01 -1.49 3.21
C ARG A 196 32.59 -2.79 3.90
N ILE A 197 32.50 -2.77 5.22
CA ILE A 197 31.92 -3.88 6.00
C ILE A 197 30.40 -3.80 5.88
N GLY A 198 29.79 -4.68 5.09
CA GLY A 198 28.34 -4.83 5.02
C GLY A 198 27.85 -5.87 6.01
N ALA A 199 27.22 -5.44 7.10
CA ALA A 199 26.45 -6.34 7.97
C ALA A 199 24.96 -6.28 7.55
N ARG A 200 24.32 -7.45 7.35
CA ARG A 200 22.86 -7.55 7.24
C ARG A 200 22.32 -8.09 8.56
N ILE A 201 21.57 -7.26 9.28
CA ILE A 201 20.90 -7.69 10.51
C ILE A 201 19.39 -7.71 10.23
N LYS A 202 18.77 -8.86 10.50
CA LYS A 202 17.31 -9.00 10.49
C LYS A 202 16.86 -9.10 11.94
N ILE A 203 16.34 -8.00 12.50
CA ILE A 203 15.74 -8.02 13.83
C ILE A 203 14.28 -8.44 13.66
N VAL A 204 13.90 -9.56 14.26
CA VAL A 204 12.51 -9.99 14.40
C VAL A 204 12.25 -10.17 15.88
N SER A 205 11.41 -9.35 16.50
CA SER A 205 10.79 -9.73 17.77
C SER A 205 9.37 -9.21 17.83
N PRO A 206 8.35 -10.08 18.01
CA PRO A 206 6.97 -9.65 18.03
C PRO A 206 6.43 -9.32 19.42
N ASN A 207 7.10 -9.63 20.53
CA ASN A 207 6.69 -9.29 21.90
C ASN A 207 7.71 -9.87 22.88
N THR A 208 8.51 -9.06 23.58
CA THR A 208 9.06 -9.36 24.91
C THR A 208 9.82 -8.16 25.46
N SER A 209 9.66 -7.89 26.75
CA SER A 209 10.39 -6.93 27.58
C SER A 209 11.83 -7.35 27.87
N SER A 210 12.51 -7.97 26.91
CA SER A 210 13.89 -8.45 27.05
C SER A 210 14.81 -7.80 26.04
N ILE A 211 15.94 -7.32 26.57
CA ILE A 211 17.09 -6.79 25.84
C ILE A 211 17.59 -7.87 24.89
N ASN A 212 17.39 -7.66 23.58
CA ASN A 212 18.02 -8.48 22.57
C ASN A 212 19.49 -8.04 22.46
N ILE A 213 20.40 -8.86 22.97
CA ILE A 213 21.83 -8.69 22.70
C ILE A 213 22.04 -8.98 21.23
N ILE A 214 22.35 -7.95 20.44
CA ILE A 214 22.78 -8.11 19.05
C ILE A 214 24.29 -8.32 19.08
N THR A 215 24.74 -9.53 18.80
CA THR A 215 26.16 -9.83 18.58
C THR A 215 26.46 -9.69 17.10
N ILE A 216 27.32 -8.74 16.74
CA ILE A 216 27.87 -8.65 15.39
C ILE A 216 29.26 -9.30 15.42
N THR A 217 29.41 -10.40 14.67
CA THR A 217 30.72 -11.03 14.48
C THR A 217 31.38 -10.40 13.27
N LYS A 218 32.58 -9.86 13.49
CA LYS A 218 33.40 -9.21 12.48
C LYS A 218 33.81 -10.20 11.39
N ALA A 219 33.59 -9.85 10.13
CA ALA A 219 34.04 -10.62 8.96
C ALA A 219 35.33 -10.05 8.31
N SER A 220 35.93 -9.03 8.92
CA SER A 220 37.02 -8.22 8.36
C SER A 220 38.18 -8.10 9.35
N THR A 221 39.40 -7.88 8.87
CA THR A 221 40.58 -7.59 9.70
C THR A 221 40.63 -6.14 10.20
N VAL A 222 39.78 -5.25 9.67
CA VAL A 222 39.80 -3.82 9.98
C VAL A 222 39.38 -3.57 11.44
N ALA A 223 40.22 -2.89 12.21
CA ALA A 223 39.91 -2.51 13.58
C ALA A 223 38.71 -1.54 13.58
N VAL A 224 37.60 -1.95 14.20
CA VAL A 224 36.46 -1.09 14.47
C VAL A 224 36.70 -0.48 15.85
N SER A 225 36.93 0.83 15.91
CA SER A 225 37.15 1.53 17.19
C SER A 225 35.83 1.84 17.89
N GLU A 226 34.77 2.08 17.12
CA GLU A 226 33.48 2.53 17.63
C GLU A 226 32.34 2.01 16.73
N ALA A 227 31.21 1.65 17.34
CA ALA A 227 29.97 1.40 16.62
C ALA A 227 28.79 1.96 17.43
N TYR A 228 27.88 2.59 16.71
CA TYR A 228 26.73 3.30 17.25
C TYR A 228 25.45 2.79 16.61
N VAL A 229 24.36 2.80 17.38
CA VAL A 229 23.00 2.75 16.83
C VAL A 229 22.45 4.17 16.88
N LEU A 230 21.99 4.68 15.74
CA LEU A 230 21.41 6.02 15.64
C LEU A 230 19.89 5.96 15.51
N ASN A 231 19.21 6.96 16.08
CA ASN A 231 17.81 7.26 15.79
C ASN A 231 17.71 7.80 14.36
N ASP A 232 16.78 7.25 13.57
CA ASP A 232 16.61 7.61 12.16
C ASP A 232 15.99 9.01 11.96
N THR A 233 15.34 9.54 13.00
CA THR A 233 14.57 10.78 12.93
C THR A 233 15.45 11.99 13.22
N ASP A 234 16.34 11.91 14.22
CA ASP A 234 17.16 13.04 14.68
C ASP A 234 18.67 12.76 14.70
N GLY A 235 19.10 11.53 14.39
CA GLY A 235 20.51 11.14 14.41
C GLY A 235 21.12 10.99 15.81
N SER A 236 20.30 11.02 16.88
CA SER A 236 20.78 10.80 18.26
C SER A 236 21.29 9.37 18.45
N ILE A 237 22.27 9.18 19.35
CA ILE A 237 22.84 7.87 19.66
C ILE A 237 21.91 7.13 20.62
N LEU A 238 21.40 5.97 20.19
CA LEU A 238 20.51 5.10 20.97
C LEU A 238 21.26 4.02 21.75
N ALA A 239 22.41 3.60 21.25
CA ALA A 239 23.26 2.61 21.91
C ALA A 239 24.71 2.74 21.47
N ASN A 240 25.62 2.44 22.40
CA ASN A 240 27.04 2.30 22.16
C ASN A 240 27.43 0.81 22.17
N ALA A 241 28.29 0.42 21.24
CA ALA A 241 28.91 -0.90 21.28
C ALA A 241 30.12 -0.92 22.23
N SER A 242 30.28 -2.01 22.95
CA SER A 242 31.55 -2.43 23.52
C SER A 242 32.13 -3.56 22.68
N PHE A 243 33.43 -3.53 22.42
CA PHE A 243 34.12 -4.56 21.64
C PHE A 243 34.91 -5.49 22.55
N SER A 244 34.82 -6.79 22.28
CA SER A 244 35.64 -7.83 22.92
C SER A 244 36.15 -8.78 21.83
N GLY A 245 37.40 -8.58 21.41
CA GLY A 245 37.97 -9.28 20.26
C GLY A 245 37.27 -8.90 18.96
N ASP A 246 36.87 -9.91 18.18
CA ASP A 246 36.13 -9.75 16.91
C ASP A 246 34.61 -9.62 17.08
N ASN A 247 34.13 -9.49 18.33
CA ASN A 247 32.71 -9.35 18.63
C ASN A 247 32.38 -7.94 19.14
N ALA A 248 31.37 -7.33 18.54
CA ALA A 248 30.73 -6.12 19.06
C ALA A 248 29.47 -6.50 19.85
N THR A 249 29.36 -6.00 21.09
CA THR A 249 28.20 -6.15 21.96
C THR A 249 27.56 -4.79 22.16
N PHE A 250 26.33 -4.61 21.69
CA PHE A 250 25.57 -3.38 21.88
C PHE A 250 24.75 -3.47 23.16
N ASN A 251 24.96 -2.51 24.06
CA ASN A 251 24.12 -2.36 25.25
C ASN A 251 23.13 -1.24 24.97
N PHE A 252 21.84 -1.58 24.95
CA PHE A 252 20.75 -0.61 24.80
C PHE A 252 20.30 -0.19 26.19
N GLU A 253 20.36 1.10 26.48
CA GLU A 253 19.62 1.67 27.62
C GLU A 253 18.20 1.95 27.13
N LEU A 254 17.22 1.24 27.70
CA LEU A 254 15.82 1.54 27.45
C LEU A 254 15.49 2.85 28.17
N PHE A 255 15.34 3.93 27.41
CA PHE A 255 14.67 5.12 27.91
C PHE A 255 13.18 4.77 28.01
N ASN A 256 12.70 4.53 29.22
CA ASN A 256 11.27 4.54 29.49
C ASN A 256 10.82 6.00 29.39
N ASP A 257 10.26 6.39 28.25
CA ASP A 257 9.45 7.60 28.17
C ASP A 257 8.19 7.37 29.02
N THR A 258 8.18 7.99 30.21
CA THR A 258 6.98 8.20 31.03
C THR A 258 6.14 9.33 30.47
#